data_AF-A0A1S3DSW2-F1
#
_entry.id   AF-A0A1S3DSW2-F1
#
_cell.length_a   1.000
_cell.length_b   1.000
_cell.length_c   1.000
_cell.angle_alpha   90.00
_cell.angle_beta   90.00
_cell.angle_gamma   90.00
#
_symmetry.space_group_name_H-M   'P 1'
#
loop_
_entity.id
_entity.type
_entity.pdbx_description
1 polymer ?
#
loop_
_entity_poly.entity_id
_entity_poly.type
_entity_poly.pdbx_seq_one_letter_code
_entity_poly.pdbx_strand_id
1 'polypeptide(L)'
;MPRYDQVDSNRHGTRCAGEVAATANNSLCSVGIAFHSSVGGVRMLDGDVTDAVEARSLSLNPGHIDIYSASWGPDDDGKTVDGPGELATRAFIEGVTR
;
A
#
# COMPACT_ATOMS: atom_id res chain seq x y z
N MET A 1 -4.44 15.36 -2.25
CA MET A 1 -4.63 15.85 -0.86
C MET A 1 -5.49 14.86 -0.09
N PRO A 2 -5.19 14.60 1.20
CA PRO A 2 -6.04 13.78 2.07
C PRO A 2 -7.46 14.34 2.11
N ARG A 3 -8.47 13.45 2.07
CA ARG A 3 -9.85 13.85 2.34
C ARG A 3 -10.07 13.75 3.85
N TYR A 4 -10.31 14.87 4.49
CA TYR A 4 -10.64 14.93 5.92
C TYR A 4 -12.14 14.76 6.08
N ASP A 5 -12.57 13.60 6.56
CA ASP A 5 -13.95 13.30 6.91
C ASP A 5 -14.08 13.00 8.41
N GLN A 6 -15.32 12.94 8.91
CA GLN A 6 -15.59 12.74 10.35
C GLN A 6 -15.11 11.39 10.89
N VAL A 7 -14.94 10.39 10.02
CA VAL A 7 -14.56 9.02 10.41
C VAL A 7 -13.08 8.73 10.21
N ASP A 8 -12.33 9.68 9.67
CA ASP A 8 -10.91 9.57 9.35
C ASP A 8 -10.63 8.37 8.42
N SER A 9 -11.39 8.27 7.32
CA SER A 9 -11.36 7.10 6.42
C SER A 9 -9.99 6.81 5.82
N ASN A 10 -9.17 7.84 5.61
CA ASN A 10 -7.85 7.75 4.97
C ASN A 10 -6.69 7.46 5.95
N ARG A 11 -6.97 7.09 7.19
CA ARG A 11 -5.94 6.84 8.22
C ARG A 11 -5.08 5.58 8.02
N HIS A 12 -5.56 4.63 7.23
CA HIS A 12 -4.99 3.28 7.14
C HIS A 12 -3.51 3.29 6.75
N GLY A 13 -3.16 3.94 5.64
CA GLY A 13 -1.78 3.97 5.15
C GLY A 13 -0.78 4.57 6.13
N THR A 14 -1.15 5.66 6.83
CA THR A 14 -0.28 6.30 7.84
C THR A 14 -0.01 5.36 9.02
N ARG A 15 -1.00 4.57 9.45
CA ARG A 15 -0.83 3.59 10.53
C ARG A 15 0.14 2.47 10.10
N CYS A 16 -0.07 1.88 8.93
CA CYS A 16 0.81 0.84 8.39
C CYS A 16 2.24 1.33 8.16
N ALA A 17 2.43 2.57 7.68
CA ALA A 17 3.75 3.16 7.52
C ALA A 17 4.50 3.27 8.86
N GLY A 18 3.78 3.57 9.94
CA GLY A 18 4.33 3.64 11.29
C GLY A 18 4.82 2.28 11.80
N GLU A 19 4.07 1.20 11.53
CA GLU A 19 4.47 -0.17 11.90
C GLU A 19 5.82 -0.55 11.28
N VAL A 20 6.08 -0.11 10.05
CA VAL A 20 7.33 -0.41 9.33
C VAL A 20 8.46 0.52 9.76
N ALA A 21 8.28 1.84 9.72
CA ALA A 21 9.38 2.80 9.74
C ALA A 21 9.15 4.02 10.65
N ALA A 22 8.29 3.93 11.68
CA ALA A 22 8.20 5.01 12.66
C ALA A 22 9.58 5.28 13.30
N THR A 23 9.97 6.55 13.33
CA THR A 23 11.29 7.02 13.79
C THR A 23 11.56 6.62 15.24
N ALA A 24 12.73 6.04 15.50
CA ALA A 24 13.20 5.74 16.85
C ALA A 24 13.79 6.98 17.55
N ASN A 25 13.84 6.96 18.88
CA ASN A 25 14.60 7.91 19.72
C ASN A 25 14.23 9.40 19.56
N ASN A 26 12.97 9.72 19.28
CA ASN A 26 12.50 11.10 19.09
C ASN A 26 11.41 11.54 20.10
N SER A 27 11.11 10.71 21.11
CA SER A 27 10.05 10.95 22.11
C SER A 27 8.62 11.07 21.56
N LEU A 28 8.37 10.61 20.32
CA LEU A 28 7.06 10.64 19.68
C LEU A 28 6.57 9.22 19.36
N CYS A 29 5.39 8.84 19.87
CA CYS A 29 4.77 7.54 19.60
C CYS A 29 5.70 6.34 19.89
N SER A 30 5.49 5.23 19.17
CA SER A 30 6.29 4.00 19.19
C SER A 30 7.33 3.97 18.05
N VAL A 31 8.11 2.88 17.97
CA VAL A 31 9.14 2.64 16.95
C VAL A 31 8.67 1.63 15.91
N GLY A 32 9.06 1.82 14.63
CA GLY A 32 8.81 0.85 13.57
C GLY A 32 9.81 -0.30 13.56
N ILE A 33 9.44 -1.45 12.98
CA ILE A 33 10.31 -2.64 12.93
C ILE A 33 11.64 -2.35 12.22
N ALA A 34 11.58 -1.58 11.13
CA ALA A 34 12.73 -1.14 10.34
C ALA A 34 12.88 0.38 10.40
N PHE A 35 12.97 0.96 11.59
CA PHE A 35 13.03 2.42 11.83
C PHE A 35 14.17 3.19 11.14
N HIS A 36 15.13 2.51 10.49
CA HIS A 36 16.18 3.10 9.65
C HIS A 36 15.88 3.03 8.14
N SER A 37 14.79 2.39 7.72
CA SER A 37 14.40 2.33 6.31
C SER A 37 13.72 3.63 5.85
N SER A 38 13.65 3.81 4.53
CA SER A 38 12.79 4.84 3.93
C SER A 38 11.38 4.27 3.74
N VAL A 39 10.35 5.09 3.98
CA VAL A 39 8.95 4.72 3.75
C VAL A 39 8.26 5.76 2.88
N GLY A 40 7.49 5.27 1.91
CA GLY A 40 6.62 6.06 1.04
C GLY A 40 5.19 5.50 1.06
N GLY A 41 4.27 6.17 0.37
CA GLY A 41 2.88 5.73 0.29
C GLY A 41 2.27 5.97 -1.09
N VAL A 42 1.55 4.97 -1.59
CA VAL A 42 0.74 5.05 -2.81
C VAL A 42 -0.73 5.17 -2.43
N ARG A 43 -1.33 6.34 -2.67
CA ARG A 43 -2.76 6.55 -2.38
C ARG A 43 -3.59 6.09 -3.57
N MET A 44 -4.08 4.85 -3.51
CA MET A 44 -4.84 4.23 -4.59
C MET A 44 -6.24 3.70 -4.20
N LEU A 45 -6.53 3.58 -2.89
CA LEU A 45 -7.82 3.09 -2.37
C LEU A 45 -8.87 4.19 -2.15
N ASP A 46 -8.51 5.46 -2.32
CA ASP A 46 -9.40 6.57 -2.02
C ASP A 46 -10.20 7.05 -3.25
N GLY A 47 -10.92 6.11 -3.87
CA GLY A 47 -11.68 6.25 -5.10
C GLY A 47 -11.92 4.89 -5.75
N ASP A 48 -12.43 4.88 -6.98
CA ASP A 48 -12.64 3.63 -7.72
C ASP A 48 -11.31 2.91 -7.99
N VAL A 49 -11.21 1.68 -7.52
CA VAL A 49 -10.04 0.82 -7.70
C VAL A 49 -10.31 -0.06 -8.92
N THR A 50 -9.60 0.21 -10.02
CA THR A 50 -9.67 -0.56 -11.26
C THR A 50 -8.38 -1.35 -11.44
N ASP A 51 -8.39 -2.37 -12.30
CA ASP A 51 -7.20 -3.15 -12.68
C ASP A 51 -6.02 -2.24 -13.11
N ALA A 52 -6.30 -1.16 -13.84
CA ALA A 52 -5.27 -0.18 -14.23
C ALA A 52 -4.73 0.67 -13.06
N VAL A 53 -5.52 0.88 -12.00
CA VAL A 53 -5.05 1.56 -10.78
C VAL A 53 -4.19 0.61 -9.96
N GLU A 54 -4.60 -0.66 -9.81
CA GLU A 54 -3.81 -1.70 -9.16
C GLU A 54 -2.46 -1.89 -9.84
N ALA A 55 -2.46 -2.12 -11.17
CA ALA A 55 -1.23 -2.32 -11.94
C ALA A 55 -0.24 -1.17 -11.80
N ARG A 56 -0.71 0.08 -11.92
CA ARG A 56 0.15 1.28 -11.76
C ARG A 56 0.70 1.42 -10.35
N SER A 57 -0.06 0.98 -9.34
CA SER A 57 0.36 1.04 -7.95
C SER A 57 1.44 -0.01 -7.65
N LEU A 58 1.26 -1.22 -8.16
CA LEU A 58 2.20 -2.35 -8.02
C LEU A 58 3.49 -2.12 -8.82
N SER A 59 3.45 -1.36 -9.91
CA SER A 59 4.60 -1.09 -10.77
C SER A 59 5.29 0.25 -10.47
N LEU A 60 5.03 0.89 -9.32
CA LEU A 60 5.56 2.21 -9.03
C LEU A 60 7.05 2.15 -8.70
N ASN A 61 7.91 2.60 -9.62
CA ASN A 61 9.36 2.74 -9.39
C ASN A 61 10.06 1.45 -8.87
N PRO A 62 9.94 0.31 -9.57
CA PRO A 62 10.50 -0.98 -9.12
C PRO A 62 12.03 -0.98 -8.99
N GLY A 63 12.74 -0.08 -9.67
CA GLY A 63 14.19 0.10 -9.50
C GLY A 63 14.60 0.89 -8.25
N HIS A 64 13.64 1.36 -7.45
CA HIS A 64 13.87 2.14 -6.23
C HIS A 64 13.15 1.57 -5.01
N ILE A 65 11.93 1.02 -5.20
CA ILE A 65 11.13 0.45 -4.11
C ILE A 65 11.43 -1.04 -4.00
N ASP A 66 12.00 -1.44 -2.87
CA ASP A 66 12.35 -2.84 -2.60
C ASP A 66 11.15 -3.68 -2.16
N ILE A 67 10.22 -3.09 -1.39
CA ILE A 67 9.10 -3.79 -0.77
C ILE A 67 7.81 -2.98 -0.93
N TYR A 68 6.76 -3.64 -1.42
CA TYR A 68 5.40 -3.13 -1.42
C TYR A 68 4.61 -3.86 -0.33
N SER A 69 3.92 -3.11 0.53
CA SER A 69 3.02 -3.66 1.55
C SER A 69 1.58 -3.25 1.23
N ALA A 70 0.75 -4.24 0.97
CA ALA A 70 -0.65 -4.06 0.58
C ALA A 70 -1.56 -4.99 1.39
N SER A 71 -2.71 -4.46 1.83
CA SER A 71 -3.73 -5.19 2.58
C SER A 71 -5.12 -4.83 2.02
N TRP A 72 -5.23 -4.87 0.70
CA TRP A 72 -6.46 -4.74 -0.05
C TRP A 72 -6.63 -5.98 -0.92
N GLY A 73 -7.85 -6.21 -1.39
CA GLY A 73 -8.22 -7.39 -2.16
C GLY A 73 -9.73 -7.48 -2.32
N PRO A 74 -10.24 -8.66 -2.71
CA PRO A 74 -11.68 -8.92 -2.76
C PRO A 74 -12.37 -8.73 -1.41
N ASP A 75 -13.69 -8.63 -1.42
CA ASP A 75 -14.48 -8.50 -0.20
C ASP A 75 -14.33 -9.74 0.72
N ASP A 76 -14.03 -9.50 2.01
CA ASP A 76 -13.90 -10.52 3.05
C ASP A 76 -15.27 -11.03 3.56
N ASP A 77 -16.21 -11.33 2.65
CA ASP A 77 -17.59 -11.71 2.98
C ASP A 77 -17.83 -13.23 3.06
N GLY A 78 -16.77 -14.01 2.82
CA GLY A 78 -16.79 -15.47 2.81
C GLY A 78 -17.52 -16.09 1.61
N LYS A 79 -17.82 -15.30 0.56
CA LYS A 79 -18.55 -15.73 -0.63
C LYS A 79 -17.89 -15.27 -1.93
N THR A 80 -17.11 -14.20 -1.88
CA THR A 80 -16.40 -13.64 -3.01
C THR A 80 -15.17 -14.48 -3.36
N VAL A 81 -15.01 -14.78 -4.65
CA VAL A 81 -13.80 -15.39 -5.21
C VAL A 81 -13.38 -14.51 -6.38
N ASP A 82 -12.29 -13.79 -6.20
CA ASP A 82 -11.78 -12.84 -7.19
C ASP A 82 -10.25 -12.71 -7.05
N GLY A 83 -9.61 -11.98 -7.97
CA GLY A 83 -8.17 -11.81 -8.01
C GLY A 83 -7.74 -10.68 -8.95
N PRO A 84 -6.42 -10.53 -9.19
CA PRO A 84 -5.92 -9.47 -10.04
C PRO A 84 -6.42 -9.61 -11.48
N GLY A 85 -6.78 -8.48 -12.10
CA GLY A 85 -7.07 -8.41 -13.53
C GLY A 85 -5.81 -8.62 -14.40
N GLU A 86 -5.94 -8.47 -15.71
CA GLU A 86 -4.85 -8.73 -16.65
C GLU A 86 -3.65 -7.80 -16.42
N LEU A 87 -3.90 -6.52 -16.16
CA LEU A 87 -2.86 -5.53 -15.97
C LEU A 87 -2.15 -5.72 -14.62
N ALA A 88 -2.91 -5.94 -13.55
CA ALA A 88 -2.35 -6.19 -12.22
C ALA A 88 -1.54 -7.50 -12.20
N THR A 89 -2.05 -8.55 -12.85
CA THR A 89 -1.32 -9.82 -13.02
C THR A 89 0.00 -9.60 -13.76
N ARG A 90 -0.02 -8.80 -14.84
CA ARG A 90 1.20 -8.45 -15.57
C ARG A 90 2.19 -7.66 -14.71
N ALA A 91 1.71 -6.72 -13.88
CA ALA A 91 2.56 -5.97 -12.97
C ALA A 91 3.28 -6.89 -11.97
N PHE A 92 2.60 -7.92 -11.44
CA PHE A 92 3.26 -8.94 -10.61
C PHE A 92 4.33 -9.73 -11.36
N ILE A 93 4.04 -10.18 -12.58
CA ILE A 93 5.01 -10.93 -13.41
C ILE A 93 6.23 -10.06 -13.70
N GLU A 94 6.03 -8.80 -14.09
CA GLU A 94 7.14 -7.87 -14.35
C GLU A 94 7.95 -7.59 -13.08
N GLY A 95 7.29 -7.47 -11.92
CA GLY A 95 7.96 -7.23 -10.64
C GLY A 95 8.86 -8.36 -10.14
N VAL A 96 8.70 -9.59 -10.65
CA VAL A 96 9.57 -10.74 -10.32
C VAL A 96 10.55 -11.12 -11.43
N THR A 97 10.41 -10.55 -12.62
CA THR A 97 11.22 -10.91 -13.79
C THR A 97 12.17 -9.81 -14.26
N ARG A 98 12.06 -8.59 -13.72
CA ARG A 98 12.91 -7.45 -14.08
C ARG A 98 13.77 -6.97 -12.92
#